data_AF-V4P4G9-F1
#
_entry.id   AF-V4P4G9-F1
#
_cell.length_a   1.000
_cell.length_b   1.000
_cell.length_c   1.000
_cell.angle_alpha   90.00
_cell.angle_beta   90.00
_cell.angle_gamma   90.00
#
_symmetry.space_group_name_H-M   'P 1'
#
loop_
_entity.id
_entity.type
_entity.pdbx_description
1 polymer ?
#
loop_
_entity_poly.entity_id
_entity_poly.type
_entity_poly.pdbx_seq_one_letter_code
_entity_poly.pdbx_strand_id
1 'polypeptide(L)'
;MFPVETIVVPHIANLNQFLANYAVLWCCVTHLNRYCISLFPTDENPLPHQPNSVDAQASLRAEVLQQISAAHDELSKVLDQLGSNDTGRIQIALQLSNLSALRQQASLATGTTLQQMQAQIANTVANAQALATGSTEMGGGSAAEKLAEASAKARQTAQDFVRDYYDNHKFEKDLQFQSEQDERDYREREAARKKAIEEALAAHTPEGAARALLLEQAQLQDAGKHGADKSPDFQEYTAKLKAEADNLQSAISENRTDKKVDAAIVANADNQTVAQSVDMKAALSLKQAGVVLADQSDTGHGVKIDASIAALIGRA
;
A
#
# COMPACT_ATOMS: atom_id res chain seq x y z
N MET A 1 19.32 -34.16 -20.12
CA MET A 1 17.85 -34.31 -20.18
C MET A 1 17.38 -34.24 -18.73
N PHE A 2 17.11 -33.03 -18.26
CA PHE A 2 16.75 -32.74 -16.87
C PHE A 2 15.33 -32.16 -16.84
N PRO A 3 14.52 -32.47 -15.81
CA PRO A 3 13.14 -32.01 -15.75
C PRO A 3 13.10 -30.52 -15.39
N VAL A 4 12.29 -29.78 -16.14
CA VAL A 4 11.94 -28.39 -15.85
C VAL A 4 10.89 -28.41 -14.74
N GLU A 5 11.24 -27.96 -13.54
CA GLU A 5 10.28 -27.72 -12.47
C GLU A 5 9.54 -26.40 -12.73
N THR A 6 8.24 -26.53 -12.98
CA THR A 6 7.31 -25.41 -13.19
C THR A 6 7.03 -24.73 -11.85
N ILE A 7 7.46 -23.48 -11.70
CA ILE A 7 7.06 -22.60 -10.59
C ILE A 7 5.60 -22.21 -10.80
N VAL A 8 4.72 -22.75 -9.96
CA VAL A 8 3.29 -22.38 -9.90
C VAL A 8 3.16 -21.18 -8.97
N VAL A 9 2.84 -20.01 -9.54
CA VAL A 9 2.52 -18.78 -8.79
C VAL A 9 1.07 -18.86 -8.27
N PRO A 10 0.82 -18.84 -6.95
CA PRO A 10 -0.52 -18.97 -6.41
C PRO A 10 -1.14 -17.58 -6.17
N HIS A 11 -1.54 -16.86 -7.22
CA HIS A 11 -2.24 -15.58 -6.99
C HIS A 11 -3.40 -15.22 -7.93
N ILE A 12 -3.71 -16.05 -8.94
CA ILE A 12 -4.80 -15.75 -9.89
C ILE A 12 -6.15 -16.39 -9.47
N ALA A 13 -6.15 -17.34 -8.53
CA ALA A 13 -7.36 -18.06 -8.15
C ALA A 13 -8.44 -17.18 -7.47
N ASN A 14 -8.06 -16.07 -6.82
CA ASN A 14 -8.99 -15.25 -6.04
C ASN A 14 -9.79 -14.24 -6.90
N LEU A 15 -9.27 -13.86 -8.07
CA LEU A 15 -9.92 -12.86 -8.94
C LEU A 15 -11.15 -13.44 -9.66
N ASN A 16 -11.04 -14.69 -10.13
CA ASN A 16 -12.14 -15.36 -10.84
C ASN A 16 -13.33 -15.69 -9.92
N GLN A 17 -13.06 -15.94 -8.63
CA GLN A 17 -14.13 -16.23 -7.66
C GLN A 17 -14.89 -14.96 -7.24
N PHE A 18 -14.21 -13.81 -7.26
CA PHE A 18 -14.83 -12.51 -6.96
C PHE A 18 -15.69 -11.98 -8.14
N LEU A 19 -15.20 -12.10 -9.37
CA LEU A 19 -15.96 -11.75 -10.58
C LEU A 19 -17.20 -12.64 -10.77
N ALA A 20 -17.11 -13.92 -10.41
CA ALA A 20 -18.25 -14.85 -10.45
C ALA A 20 -19.37 -14.44 -9.46
N ASN A 21 -19.02 -13.98 -8.26
CA ASN A 21 -20.01 -13.53 -7.27
C ASN A 21 -20.70 -12.22 -7.69
N TYR A 22 -20.01 -11.32 -8.40
CA TYR A 22 -20.60 -10.07 -8.90
C TYR A 22 -21.56 -10.28 -10.09
N ALA A 23 -21.26 -11.23 -10.99
CA ALA A 23 -22.14 -11.58 -12.09
C ALA A 23 -23.50 -12.14 -11.60
N VAL A 24 -23.50 -12.86 -10.47
CA VAL A 24 -24.72 -13.40 -9.86
C VAL A 24 -25.59 -12.28 -9.25
N LEU A 25 -24.98 -11.29 -8.58
CA LEU A 25 -25.75 -10.16 -8.03
C LEU A 25 -26.38 -9.29 -9.12
N TRP A 26 -25.69 -9.05 -10.24
CA TRP A 26 -26.24 -8.25 -11.35
C TRP A 26 -27.35 -8.99 -12.13
N CYS A 27 -27.28 -10.32 -12.19
CA CYS A 27 -28.32 -11.14 -12.83
C CYS A 27 -29.61 -11.22 -11.99
N CYS A 28 -29.50 -11.25 -10.65
CA CYS A 28 -30.68 -11.22 -9.77
C CYS A 28 -31.44 -9.88 -9.80
N VAL A 29 -30.74 -8.75 -9.95
CA VAL A 29 -31.38 -7.42 -9.99
C VAL A 29 -32.15 -7.17 -11.29
N THR A 30 -31.71 -7.74 -12.41
CA THR A 30 -32.38 -7.56 -13.72
C THR A 30 -33.54 -8.53 -13.97
N HIS A 31 -33.61 -9.66 -13.27
CA HIS A 31 -34.67 -10.66 -13.47
C HIS A 31 -35.91 -10.48 -12.57
N LEU A 32 -35.79 -9.77 -11.44
CA LEU A 32 -36.94 -9.51 -10.55
C LEU A 32 -37.93 -8.49 -11.11
N ASN A 33 -37.57 -7.73 -12.15
CA ASN A 33 -38.45 -6.71 -12.75
C ASN A 33 -39.23 -7.20 -13.98
N ARG A 34 -39.21 -8.51 -14.30
CA ARG A 34 -39.78 -9.03 -15.58
C ARG A 34 -40.83 -10.13 -15.46
N TYR A 35 -41.15 -10.62 -14.27
CA TYR A 35 -42.18 -11.67 -14.09
C TYR A 35 -43.20 -11.32 -13.02
N CYS A 36 -44.16 -10.48 -13.38
CA CYS A 36 -45.51 -10.44 -12.77
C CYS A 36 -46.48 -9.79 -13.76
N ILE A 37 -46.78 -10.48 -14.87
CA ILE A 37 -47.96 -10.20 -15.69
C ILE A 37 -48.85 -11.45 -15.60
N SER A 38 -49.94 -11.28 -14.87
CA SER A 38 -50.99 -12.25 -14.59
C SER A 38 -51.75 -12.66 -15.86
N LEU A 39 -51.91 -13.96 -16.06
CA LEU A 39 -52.95 -14.54 -16.91
C LEU A 39 -54.15 -14.91 -16.02
N PHE A 40 -55.09 -13.99 -15.85
CA PHE A 40 -56.44 -14.29 -15.36
C PHE A 40 -57.46 -13.57 -16.26
N PRO A 41 -58.50 -14.29 -16.76
CA PRO A 41 -59.56 -13.67 -17.51
C PRO A 41 -60.50 -12.91 -16.56
N THR A 42 -60.86 -11.72 -16.99
CA THR A 42 -61.73 -10.73 -16.34
C THR A 42 -63.15 -11.25 -16.15
N ASP A 43 -63.70 -11.09 -14.95
CA ASP A 43 -65.03 -10.52 -14.84
C ASP A 43 -65.11 -9.63 -13.60
N GLU A 44 -65.80 -8.50 -13.78
CA GLU A 44 -65.95 -7.35 -12.88
C GLU A 44 -64.75 -6.38 -12.77
N ASN A 45 -65.09 -5.12 -12.95
CA ASN A 45 -64.22 -4.00 -13.28
C ASN A 45 -64.12 -3.04 -12.08
N PRO A 46 -63.16 -3.22 -11.15
CA PRO A 46 -62.68 -2.12 -10.35
C PRO A 46 -61.65 -1.35 -11.19
N LEU A 47 -61.88 -0.04 -11.33
CA LEU A 47 -60.91 0.91 -11.90
C LEU A 47 -59.49 0.56 -11.45
N PRO A 48 -58.51 0.43 -12.36
CA PRO A 48 -57.15 0.10 -11.98
C PRO A 48 -56.62 1.25 -11.14
N HIS A 49 -56.55 1.04 -9.82
CA HIS A 49 -55.75 1.87 -8.93
C HIS A 49 -54.32 1.80 -9.46
N GLN A 50 -53.89 2.86 -10.14
CA GLN A 50 -52.49 3.02 -10.51
C GLN A 50 -51.68 2.85 -9.22
N PRO A 51 -50.74 1.89 -9.17
CA PRO A 51 -49.87 1.75 -8.02
C PRO A 51 -49.23 3.11 -7.76
N ASN A 52 -49.42 3.64 -6.55
CA ASN A 52 -49.07 5.00 -6.21
C ASN A 52 -47.58 5.25 -6.54
N SER A 53 -47.32 6.14 -7.48
CA SER A 53 -45.96 6.49 -7.96
C SER A 53 -45.02 6.98 -6.85
N VAL A 54 -45.59 7.36 -5.70
CA VAL A 54 -44.90 7.72 -4.46
C VAL A 54 -44.13 6.53 -3.88
N ASP A 55 -44.67 5.31 -3.96
CA ASP A 55 -44.03 4.11 -3.40
C ASP A 55 -42.80 3.68 -4.22
N ALA A 56 -42.84 3.90 -5.55
CA ALA A 56 -41.72 3.61 -6.44
C ALA A 56 -40.53 4.56 -6.23
N GLN A 57 -40.79 5.85 -6.00
CA GLN A 57 -39.73 6.82 -5.70
C GLN A 57 -39.12 6.60 -4.32
N ALA A 58 -39.94 6.28 -3.31
CA ALA A 58 -39.46 5.94 -1.98
C ALA A 58 -38.57 4.69 -2.01
N SER A 59 -38.96 3.66 -2.77
CA SER A 59 -38.18 2.43 -2.96
C SER A 59 -36.84 2.70 -3.66
N LEU A 60 -36.86 3.46 -4.76
CA LEU A 60 -35.63 3.85 -5.48
C LEU A 60 -34.68 4.66 -4.60
N ARG A 61 -35.21 5.58 -3.78
CA ARG A 61 -34.40 6.35 -2.83
C ARG A 61 -33.76 5.46 -1.77
N ALA A 62 -34.52 4.50 -1.21
CA ALA A 62 -33.99 3.53 -0.26
C ALA A 62 -32.85 2.71 -0.87
N GLU A 63 -33.02 2.25 -2.12
CA GLU A 63 -31.99 1.53 -2.85
C GLU A 63 -30.73 2.37 -3.07
N VAL A 64 -30.86 3.62 -3.55
CA VAL A 64 -29.73 4.53 -3.75
C VAL A 64 -28.98 4.80 -2.45
N LEU A 65 -29.70 5.02 -1.34
CA LEU A 65 -29.07 5.24 -0.03
C LEU A 65 -28.34 3.99 0.47
N GLN A 66 -28.89 2.80 0.23
CA GLN A 66 -28.22 1.54 0.55
C GLN A 66 -26.93 1.36 -0.28
N GLN A 67 -26.97 1.66 -1.58
CA GLN A 67 -25.80 1.61 -2.46
C GLN A 67 -24.70 2.60 -2.01
N ILE A 68 -25.07 3.82 -1.60
CA ILE A 68 -24.11 4.80 -1.06
C ILE A 68 -23.48 4.30 0.24
N SER A 69 -24.27 3.71 1.15
CA SER A 69 -23.75 3.16 2.40
C SER A 69 -22.75 2.03 2.13
N ALA A 70 -23.11 1.09 1.24
CA ALA A 70 -22.22 0.00 0.87
C ALA A 70 -20.91 0.50 0.22
N ALA A 71 -21.00 1.51 -0.66
CA ALA A 71 -19.83 2.14 -1.28
C ALA A 71 -18.93 2.85 -0.25
N HIS A 72 -19.53 3.50 0.76
CA HIS A 72 -18.80 4.15 1.84
C HIS A 72 -18.04 3.15 2.72
N ASP A 73 -18.68 2.04 3.09
CA ASP A 73 -18.04 0.97 3.88
C ASP A 73 -16.87 0.35 3.12
N GLU A 74 -17.04 0.10 1.82
CA GLU A 74 -15.98 -0.47 0.97
C GLU A 74 -14.80 0.49 0.82
N LEU A 75 -15.06 1.77 0.56
CA LEU A 75 -14.02 2.81 0.49
C LEU A 75 -13.26 2.98 1.81
N SER A 76 -13.96 2.86 2.94
CA SER A 76 -13.33 2.92 4.26
C SER A 76 -12.36 1.76 4.47
N LYS A 77 -12.75 0.54 4.07
CA LYS A 77 -11.84 -0.62 4.10
C LYS A 77 -10.63 -0.44 3.19
N VAL A 78 -10.83 0.10 1.98
CA VAL A 78 -9.72 0.42 1.07
C VAL A 78 -8.79 1.45 1.71
N LEU A 79 -9.33 2.47 2.37
CA LEU A 79 -8.52 3.48 3.08
C LEU A 79 -7.66 2.85 4.17
N ASP A 80 -8.20 1.88 4.92
CA ASP A 80 -7.45 1.12 5.93
C ASP A 80 -6.35 0.25 5.30
N GLN A 81 -6.61 -0.33 4.13
CA GLN A 81 -5.65 -1.16 3.38
C GLN A 81 -4.50 -0.36 2.76
N LEU A 82 -4.71 0.93 2.44
CA LEU A 82 -3.72 1.78 1.78
C LEU A 82 -2.51 2.18 2.66
N GLY A 83 -2.51 1.83 3.96
CA GLY A 83 -1.35 2.08 4.84
C GLY A 83 -0.95 3.57 4.87
N SER A 84 0.33 3.88 4.67
CA SER A 84 0.86 5.27 4.64
C SER A 84 0.94 5.89 3.24
N ASN A 85 0.20 5.38 2.24
CA ASN A 85 0.19 5.97 0.90
C ASN A 85 -0.64 7.26 0.88
N ASP A 86 0.01 8.40 1.12
CA ASP A 86 -0.67 9.70 1.25
C ASP A 86 -1.47 10.11 0.00
N THR A 87 -0.95 9.81 -1.20
CA THR A 87 -1.65 10.18 -2.45
C THR A 87 -2.92 9.34 -2.64
N GLY A 88 -2.85 8.03 -2.41
CA GLY A 88 -4.01 7.15 -2.48
C GLY A 88 -5.06 7.50 -1.43
N ARG A 89 -4.63 7.79 -0.20
CA ARG A 89 -5.51 8.19 0.90
C ARG A 89 -6.23 9.51 0.63
N ILE A 90 -5.54 10.51 0.08
CA ILE A 90 -6.16 11.80 -0.30
C ILE A 90 -7.23 11.58 -1.38
N GLN A 91 -6.95 10.75 -2.39
CA GLN A 91 -7.91 10.45 -3.45
C GLN A 91 -9.14 9.70 -2.92
N ILE A 92 -8.95 8.71 -2.04
CA ILE A 92 -10.05 7.98 -1.39
C ILE A 92 -10.87 8.88 -0.46
N ALA A 93 -10.22 9.75 0.31
CA ALA A 93 -10.89 10.74 1.16
C ALA A 93 -11.75 11.70 0.32
N LEU A 94 -11.28 12.10 -0.86
CA LEU A 94 -12.06 12.89 -1.80
C LEU A 94 -13.30 12.12 -2.31
N GLN A 95 -13.16 10.82 -2.62
CA GLN A 95 -14.32 9.99 -3.02
C GLN A 95 -15.34 9.81 -1.87
N LEU A 96 -14.88 9.64 -0.63
CA LEU A 96 -15.77 9.58 0.54
C LEU A 96 -16.54 10.89 0.76
N SER A 97 -15.88 12.04 0.55
CA SER A 97 -16.55 13.35 0.57
C SER A 97 -17.61 13.46 -0.53
N ASN A 98 -17.31 12.99 -1.75
CA ASN A 98 -18.26 12.99 -2.86
C ASN A 98 -19.49 12.09 -2.57
N LEU A 99 -19.29 10.90 -2.00
CA LEU A 99 -20.40 10.02 -1.59
C LEU A 99 -21.27 10.64 -0.49
N SER A 100 -20.65 11.35 0.45
CA SER A 100 -21.36 12.07 1.50
C SER A 100 -22.25 13.18 0.92
N ALA A 101 -21.76 13.92 -0.07
CA ALA A 101 -22.56 14.90 -0.80
C ALA A 101 -23.71 14.25 -1.58
N LEU A 102 -23.46 13.13 -2.27
CA LEU A 102 -24.51 12.38 -2.98
C LEU A 102 -25.60 11.86 -2.02
N ARG A 103 -25.22 11.42 -0.82
CA ARG A 103 -26.17 10.98 0.22
C ARG A 103 -27.14 12.09 0.62
N GLN A 104 -26.61 13.30 0.82
CA GLN A 104 -27.44 14.47 1.16
C GLN A 104 -28.39 14.81 0.00
N GLN A 105 -27.90 14.80 -1.24
CA GLN A 105 -28.71 15.10 -2.41
C GLN A 105 -29.80 14.04 -2.68
N ALA A 106 -29.51 12.76 -2.44
CA ALA A 106 -30.48 11.66 -2.64
C ALA A 106 -31.74 11.81 -1.77
N SER A 107 -31.63 12.42 -0.59
CA SER A 107 -32.77 12.66 0.31
C SER A 107 -33.82 13.60 -0.28
N LEU A 108 -33.42 14.50 -1.19
CA LEU A 108 -34.27 15.52 -1.82
C LEU A 108 -34.48 15.28 -3.33
N ALA A 109 -33.81 14.28 -3.90
CA ALA A 109 -33.81 14.01 -5.34
C ALA A 109 -35.16 13.47 -5.84
N THR A 110 -35.48 13.83 -7.10
CA THR A 110 -36.61 13.28 -7.85
C THR A 110 -36.24 11.95 -8.52
N GLY A 111 -37.20 11.20 -9.04
CA GLY A 111 -36.96 9.89 -9.66
C GLY A 111 -35.90 9.90 -10.78
N THR A 112 -35.91 10.90 -11.67
CA THR A 112 -34.91 11.02 -12.74
C THR A 112 -33.51 11.30 -12.20
N THR A 113 -33.40 12.14 -11.17
CA THR A 113 -32.12 12.44 -10.52
C THR A 113 -31.57 11.22 -9.77
N LEU A 114 -32.44 10.43 -9.13
CA LEU A 114 -32.04 9.18 -8.46
C LEU A 114 -31.47 8.15 -9.45
N GLN A 115 -32.03 8.03 -10.66
CA GLN A 115 -31.47 7.17 -11.71
C GLN A 115 -30.08 7.63 -12.18
N GLN A 116 -29.87 8.94 -12.30
CA GLN A 116 -28.55 9.49 -12.66
C GLN A 116 -27.52 9.26 -11.54
N MET A 117 -27.95 9.34 -10.28
CA MET A 117 -27.09 9.06 -9.12
C MET A 117 -26.61 7.62 -9.09
N GLN A 118 -27.41 6.64 -9.50
CA GLN A 118 -26.97 5.23 -9.58
C GLN A 118 -25.73 5.05 -10.47
N ALA A 119 -25.69 5.71 -11.63
CA ALA A 119 -24.52 5.67 -12.52
C ALA A 119 -23.28 6.35 -11.89
N GLN A 120 -23.48 7.46 -11.16
CA GLN A 120 -22.40 8.16 -10.46
C GLN A 120 -21.82 7.32 -9.30
N ILE A 121 -22.67 6.62 -8.55
CA ILE A 121 -22.25 5.72 -7.48
C ILE A 121 -21.44 4.55 -8.05
N ALA A 122 -21.92 3.92 -9.13
CA ALA A 122 -21.21 2.83 -9.80
C ALA A 122 -19.82 3.28 -10.29
N ASN A 123 -19.70 4.46 -10.90
CA ASN A 123 -18.42 5.01 -11.34
C ASN A 123 -17.48 5.32 -10.16
N THR A 124 -18.02 5.83 -9.05
CA THR A 124 -17.23 6.14 -7.84
C THR A 124 -16.65 4.85 -7.25
N VAL A 125 -17.44 3.79 -7.16
CA VAL A 125 -17.00 2.47 -6.68
C VAL A 125 -15.99 1.83 -7.63
N ALA A 126 -16.21 1.90 -8.94
CA ALA A 126 -15.26 1.36 -9.91
C ALA A 126 -13.89 2.07 -9.84
N ASN A 127 -13.88 3.40 -9.74
CA ASN A 127 -12.66 4.18 -9.59
C ASN A 127 -11.94 3.88 -8.28
N ALA A 128 -12.69 3.76 -7.18
CA ALA A 128 -12.18 3.37 -5.88
C ALA A 128 -11.49 2.00 -5.89
N GLN A 129 -12.13 1.02 -6.52
CA GLN A 129 -11.59 -0.33 -6.67
C GLN A 129 -10.35 -0.34 -7.55
N ALA A 130 -10.34 0.40 -8.66
CA ALA A 130 -9.16 0.54 -9.51
C ALA A 130 -7.97 1.17 -8.75
N LEU A 131 -8.23 2.13 -7.86
CA LEU A 131 -7.22 2.71 -6.98
C LEU A 131 -6.73 1.71 -5.94
N ALA A 132 -7.62 0.91 -5.36
CA ALA A 132 -7.25 -0.16 -4.42
C ALA A 132 -6.34 -1.19 -5.09
N THR A 133 -6.71 -1.70 -6.27
CA THR A 133 -5.94 -2.69 -7.01
C THR A 133 -4.61 -2.14 -7.51
N GLY A 134 -4.60 -0.91 -8.03
CA GLY A 134 -3.37 -0.24 -8.44
C GLY A 134 -2.42 0.01 -7.26
N SER A 135 -2.98 0.24 -6.07
CA SER A 135 -2.19 0.45 -4.85
C SER A 135 -1.69 -0.87 -4.24
N THR A 136 -2.36 -2.00 -4.45
CA THR A 136 -1.82 -3.32 -4.06
C THR A 136 -0.72 -3.81 -5.00
N GLU A 137 -0.78 -3.48 -6.29
CA GLU A 137 0.30 -3.79 -7.24
C GLU A 137 1.51 -2.84 -7.06
N MET A 138 1.27 -1.59 -6.64
CA MET A 138 2.31 -0.68 -6.17
C MET A 138 2.70 -0.91 -4.69
N GLY A 139 1.97 -1.79 -4.00
CA GLY A 139 2.03 -2.05 -2.57
C GLY A 139 3.10 -3.07 -2.18
N GLY A 140 4.27 -3.02 -2.82
CA GLY A 140 5.46 -3.52 -2.14
C GLY A 140 5.60 -2.68 -0.87
N GLY A 141 5.79 -3.33 0.29
CA GLY A 141 5.74 -2.72 1.63
C GLY A 141 6.44 -1.36 1.75
N SER A 142 6.14 -0.61 2.81
CA SER A 142 6.75 0.71 3.03
C SER A 142 8.26 0.68 2.77
N ALA A 143 8.89 1.77 2.30
CA ALA A 143 10.34 1.74 2.06
C ALA A 143 11.15 1.37 3.31
N ALA A 144 10.59 1.54 4.51
CA ALA A 144 11.14 1.01 5.75
C ALA A 144 11.06 -0.52 5.85
N GLU A 145 9.93 -1.13 5.46
CA GLU A 145 9.72 -2.58 5.42
C GLU A 145 10.58 -3.25 4.34
N LYS A 146 10.62 -2.69 3.12
CA LYS A 146 11.54 -3.17 2.07
C LYS A 146 13.00 -3.08 2.51
N LEU A 147 13.39 -1.99 3.17
CA LEU A 147 14.74 -1.86 3.72
C LEU A 147 15.01 -2.89 4.82
N ALA A 148 14.05 -3.15 5.71
CA ALA A 148 14.19 -4.14 6.76
C ALA A 148 14.34 -5.56 6.20
N GLU A 149 13.50 -5.93 5.23
CA GLU A 149 13.57 -7.22 4.53
C GLU A 149 14.90 -7.39 3.79
N ALA A 150 15.27 -6.40 2.96
CA ALA A 150 16.54 -6.42 2.23
C ALA A 150 17.75 -6.49 3.18
N SER A 151 17.70 -5.76 4.30
CA SER A 151 18.76 -5.80 5.32
C SER A 151 18.86 -7.15 6.01
N ALA A 152 17.74 -7.79 6.34
CA ALA A 152 17.71 -9.11 6.95
C ALA A 152 18.28 -10.16 5.99
N LYS A 153 17.85 -10.15 4.73
CA LYS A 153 18.32 -11.07 3.69
C LYS A 153 19.81 -10.89 3.36
N ALA A 154 20.27 -9.65 3.29
CA ALA A 154 21.69 -9.33 3.12
C ALA A 154 22.55 -9.86 4.28
N ARG A 155 22.12 -9.66 5.53
CA ARG A 155 22.84 -10.20 6.70
C ARG A 155 22.88 -11.71 6.70
N GLN A 156 21.76 -12.37 6.38
CA GLN A 156 21.72 -13.82 6.30
C GLN A 156 22.67 -14.33 5.21
N THR A 157 22.67 -13.68 4.04
CA THR A 157 23.58 -14.02 2.94
C THR A 157 25.04 -13.86 3.35
N ALA A 158 25.37 -12.78 4.06
CA ALA A 158 26.72 -12.54 4.56
C ALA A 158 27.14 -13.58 5.62
N GLN A 159 26.24 -13.94 6.54
CA GLN A 159 26.48 -15.01 7.52
C GLN A 159 26.69 -16.37 6.85
N ASP A 160 25.88 -16.69 5.83
CA ASP A 160 26.03 -17.91 5.04
C ASP A 160 27.38 -17.91 4.29
N PHE A 161 27.78 -16.78 3.72
CA PHE A 161 29.10 -16.63 3.10
C PHE A 161 30.22 -16.88 4.11
N VAL A 162 30.15 -16.26 5.29
CA VAL A 162 31.20 -16.42 6.30
C VAL A 162 31.35 -17.88 6.70
N ARG A 163 30.23 -18.55 6.97
CA ARG A 163 30.19 -19.99 7.31
C ARG A 163 30.77 -20.83 6.17
N ASP A 164 30.26 -20.66 4.96
CA ASP A 164 30.62 -21.54 3.85
C ASP A 164 32.06 -21.28 3.36
N TYR A 165 32.48 -20.02 3.29
CA TYR A 165 33.80 -19.62 2.80
C TYR A 165 34.89 -19.91 3.84
N TYR A 166 34.75 -19.39 5.07
CA TYR A 166 35.83 -19.44 6.07
C TYR A 166 35.77 -20.67 6.96
N ASP A 167 34.59 -21.13 7.36
CA ASP A 167 34.47 -22.22 8.35
C ASP A 167 34.41 -23.59 7.66
N ASN A 168 33.69 -23.68 6.53
CA ASN A 168 33.60 -24.89 5.73
C ASN A 168 34.67 -24.99 4.63
N HIS A 169 35.53 -23.97 4.49
CA HIS A 169 36.65 -23.94 3.54
C HIS A 169 36.23 -24.29 2.10
N LYS A 170 35.06 -23.81 1.65
CA LYS A 170 34.40 -24.28 0.42
C LYS A 170 35.26 -24.19 -0.84
N PHE A 171 36.08 -23.15 -0.97
CA PHE A 171 36.95 -22.93 -2.13
C PHE A 171 38.39 -23.38 -1.93
N GLU A 172 38.76 -23.86 -0.74
CA GLU A 172 40.15 -24.15 -0.34
C GLU A 172 40.84 -25.14 -1.29
N LYS A 173 40.11 -26.19 -1.71
CA LYS A 173 40.61 -27.21 -2.64
C LYS A 173 40.96 -26.68 -4.03
N ASP A 174 40.36 -25.55 -4.42
CA ASP A 174 40.49 -24.95 -5.74
C ASP A 174 41.53 -23.81 -5.74
N LEU A 175 42.02 -23.41 -4.56
CA LEU A 175 43.05 -22.38 -4.41
C LEU A 175 44.43 -22.91 -4.85
N GLN A 176 45.13 -22.11 -5.64
CA GLN A 176 46.42 -22.39 -6.24
C GLN A 176 47.30 -21.14 -6.11
N PHE A 177 48.31 -21.23 -5.26
CA PHE A 177 49.26 -20.15 -5.00
C PHE A 177 50.51 -20.30 -5.85
N GLN A 178 51.08 -19.18 -6.27
CA GLN A 178 52.29 -19.18 -7.11
C GLN A 178 53.56 -19.46 -6.29
N SER A 179 53.50 -19.20 -4.98
CA SER A 179 54.58 -19.44 -4.02
C SER A 179 54.04 -19.49 -2.59
N GLU A 180 54.86 -19.96 -1.64
CA GLU A 180 54.51 -19.90 -0.22
C GLU A 180 54.32 -18.46 0.29
N GLN A 181 55.02 -17.48 -0.31
CA GLN A 181 54.85 -16.08 0.07
C GLN A 181 53.49 -15.55 -0.39
N ASP A 182 53.07 -15.90 -1.60
CA ASP A 182 51.76 -15.56 -2.15
C ASP A 182 50.62 -16.13 -1.29
N GLU A 183 50.78 -17.39 -0.86
CA GLU A 183 49.85 -18.01 0.10
C GLU A 183 49.80 -17.24 1.42
N ARG A 184 50.96 -16.95 2.03
CA ARG A 184 51.01 -16.19 3.30
C ARG A 184 50.32 -14.83 3.16
N ASP A 185 50.65 -14.07 2.12
CA ASP A 185 50.06 -12.75 1.85
C ASP A 185 48.54 -12.86 1.64
N TYR A 186 48.08 -13.92 0.96
CA TYR A 186 46.66 -14.19 0.77
C TYR A 186 45.97 -14.49 2.10
N ARG A 187 46.54 -15.34 2.96
CA ARG A 187 45.97 -15.69 4.27
C ARG A 187 45.89 -14.50 5.22
N GLU A 188 46.89 -13.61 5.18
CA GLU A 188 46.85 -12.36 5.96
C GLU A 188 45.68 -11.46 5.52
N ARG A 189 45.47 -11.30 4.21
CA ARG A 189 44.32 -10.54 3.67
C ARG A 189 43.00 -11.23 4.01
N GLU A 190 42.93 -12.55 3.89
CA GLU A 190 41.76 -13.36 4.21
C GLU A 190 41.32 -13.17 5.67
N ALA A 191 42.27 -13.26 6.61
CA ALA A 191 42.01 -13.04 8.03
C ALA A 191 41.56 -11.59 8.32
N ALA A 192 42.20 -10.60 7.69
CA ALA A 192 41.83 -9.20 7.82
C ALA A 192 40.41 -8.92 7.28
N ARG A 193 40.05 -9.52 6.14
CA ARG A 193 38.70 -9.39 5.56
C ARG A 193 37.64 -10.09 6.42
N LYS A 194 37.91 -11.29 6.94
CA LYS A 194 37.00 -11.99 7.87
C LYS A 194 36.64 -11.09 9.05
N LYS A 195 37.66 -10.52 9.71
CA LYS A 195 37.45 -9.60 10.84
C LYS A 195 36.63 -8.36 10.43
N ALA A 196 36.93 -7.76 9.28
CA ALA A 196 36.20 -6.58 8.81
C ALA A 196 34.73 -6.89 8.46
N ILE A 197 34.43 -8.10 7.96
CA ILE A 197 33.07 -8.56 7.70
C ILE A 197 32.32 -8.76 9.03
N GLU A 198 32.93 -9.43 10.00
CA GLU A 198 32.35 -9.63 11.33
C GLU A 198 32.05 -8.31 12.05
N GLU A 199 32.98 -7.35 12.00
CA GLU A 199 32.77 -5.98 12.52
C GLU A 199 31.62 -5.26 11.81
N ALA A 200 31.50 -5.41 10.48
CA ALA A 200 30.42 -4.79 9.72
C ALA A 200 29.04 -5.41 10.05
N LEU A 201 28.98 -6.72 10.26
CA LEU A 201 27.74 -7.42 10.68
C LEU A 201 27.35 -7.09 12.12
N ALA A 202 28.32 -6.94 13.02
CA ALA A 202 28.09 -6.56 14.42
C ALA A 202 27.50 -5.15 14.57
N ALA A 203 27.61 -4.29 13.56
CA ALA A 203 26.99 -2.98 13.59
C ALA A 203 25.45 -3.02 13.56
N HIS A 204 24.83 -4.13 13.13
CA HIS A 204 23.38 -4.28 13.02
C HIS A 204 22.66 -3.13 12.27
N THR A 205 23.35 -2.52 11.30
CA THR A 205 22.80 -1.49 10.40
C THR A 205 22.64 -2.01 8.97
N PRO A 206 21.79 -1.40 8.13
CA PRO A 206 21.75 -1.66 6.69
C PRO A 206 23.10 -1.37 6.02
N GLU A 207 23.74 -0.26 6.37
CA GLU A 207 25.06 0.12 5.85
C GLU A 207 26.15 -0.89 6.24
N GLY A 208 26.09 -1.44 7.45
CA GLY A 208 26.98 -2.52 7.89
C GLY A 208 26.80 -3.79 7.05
N ALA A 209 25.55 -4.19 6.79
CA ALA A 209 25.26 -5.34 5.92
C ALA A 209 25.73 -5.11 4.47
N ALA A 210 25.52 -3.92 3.91
CA ALA A 210 26.01 -3.58 2.57
C ALA A 210 27.54 -3.62 2.50
N ARG A 211 28.22 -3.09 3.53
CA ARG A 211 29.69 -3.15 3.63
C ARG A 211 30.19 -4.59 3.74
N ALA A 212 29.51 -5.46 4.49
CA ALA A 212 29.86 -6.87 4.58
C ALA A 212 29.80 -7.55 3.20
N LEU A 213 28.70 -7.41 2.46
CA LEU A 213 28.56 -7.98 1.12
C LEU A 213 29.65 -7.49 0.14
N LEU A 214 30.04 -6.22 0.22
CA LEU A 214 31.13 -5.68 -0.62
C LEU A 214 32.50 -6.29 -0.27
N LEU A 215 32.78 -6.50 1.02
CA LEU A 215 34.01 -7.17 1.46
C LEU A 215 34.03 -8.63 1.05
N GLU A 216 32.89 -9.31 1.06
CA GLU A 216 32.74 -10.70 0.60
C GLU A 216 32.96 -10.81 -0.91
N GLN A 217 32.40 -9.89 -1.70
CA GLN A 217 32.68 -9.82 -3.13
C GLN A 217 34.18 -9.61 -3.39
N ALA A 218 34.84 -8.72 -2.63
CA ALA A 218 36.28 -8.50 -2.75
C ALA A 218 37.10 -9.74 -2.36
N GLN A 219 36.68 -10.47 -1.32
CA GLN A 219 37.30 -11.74 -0.92
C GLN A 219 37.15 -12.78 -2.03
N LEU A 220 35.94 -12.94 -2.59
CA LEU A 220 35.68 -13.91 -3.65
C LEU A 220 36.45 -13.56 -4.94
N GLN A 221 36.56 -12.27 -5.28
CA GLN A 221 37.40 -11.82 -6.39
C GLN A 221 38.89 -12.11 -6.16
N ASP A 222 39.39 -11.91 -4.94
CA ASP A 222 40.78 -12.25 -4.58
C ASP A 222 40.99 -13.77 -4.69
N ALA A 223 40.06 -14.57 -4.17
CA ALA A 223 40.07 -16.04 -4.31
C ALA A 223 40.07 -16.50 -5.77
N GLY A 224 39.28 -15.82 -6.62
CA GLY A 224 39.23 -16.08 -8.06
C GLY A 224 40.58 -15.89 -8.75
N LYS A 225 41.38 -14.89 -8.35
CA LYS A 225 42.76 -14.70 -8.85
C LYS A 225 43.69 -15.85 -8.49
N HIS A 226 43.35 -16.61 -7.45
CA HIS A 226 44.09 -17.78 -6.99
C HIS A 226 43.37 -19.09 -7.37
N GLY A 227 42.47 -19.10 -8.36
CA GLY A 227 41.92 -20.33 -8.93
C GLY A 227 40.57 -20.79 -8.39
N ALA A 228 39.98 -20.09 -7.41
CA ALA A 228 38.62 -20.40 -6.93
C ALA A 228 37.56 -20.27 -8.04
N ASP A 229 37.84 -19.52 -9.11
CA ASP A 229 37.00 -19.33 -10.29
C ASP A 229 36.75 -20.62 -11.09
N LYS A 230 37.58 -21.65 -10.89
CA LYS A 230 37.42 -22.99 -11.47
C LYS A 230 36.34 -23.81 -10.75
N SER A 231 35.95 -23.40 -9.54
CA SER A 231 34.91 -24.06 -8.77
C SER A 231 33.53 -23.83 -9.41
N PRO A 232 32.68 -24.85 -9.57
CA PRO A 232 31.33 -24.66 -10.12
C PRO A 232 30.48 -23.69 -9.30
N ASP A 233 30.75 -23.61 -7.99
CA ASP A 233 29.99 -22.79 -7.05
C ASP A 233 30.39 -21.30 -7.11
N PHE A 234 31.50 -20.96 -7.76
CA PHE A 234 32.05 -19.60 -7.77
C PHE A 234 31.13 -18.59 -8.44
N GLN A 235 30.59 -18.94 -9.61
CA GLN A 235 29.70 -18.05 -10.37
C GLN A 235 28.37 -17.84 -9.64
N GLU A 236 27.83 -18.90 -9.04
CA GLU A 236 26.60 -18.82 -8.24
C GLU A 236 26.79 -17.88 -7.05
N TYR A 237 27.89 -18.05 -6.29
CA TYR A 237 28.20 -17.19 -5.15
C TYR A 237 28.40 -15.73 -5.56
N THR A 238 29.12 -15.49 -6.65
CA THR A 238 29.34 -14.13 -7.17
C THR A 238 28.02 -13.47 -7.56
N ALA A 239 27.15 -14.18 -8.28
CA ALA A 239 25.85 -13.67 -8.69
C ALA A 239 24.94 -13.40 -7.48
N LYS A 240 24.92 -14.31 -6.50
CA LYS A 240 24.14 -14.16 -5.26
C LYS A 240 24.57 -12.93 -4.47
N LEU A 241 25.88 -12.78 -4.19
CA LEU A 241 26.40 -11.63 -3.45
C LEU A 241 26.14 -10.31 -4.18
N LYS A 242 26.28 -10.30 -5.51
CA LYS A 242 25.99 -9.11 -6.31
C LYS A 242 24.50 -8.74 -6.26
N ALA A 243 23.61 -9.72 -6.47
CA ALA A 243 22.17 -9.49 -6.46
C ALA A 243 21.70 -8.94 -5.11
N GLU A 244 22.17 -9.53 -3.99
CA GLU A 244 21.77 -9.06 -2.66
C GLU A 244 22.37 -7.69 -2.33
N ALA A 245 23.59 -7.39 -2.79
CA ALA A 245 24.17 -6.05 -2.63
C ALA A 245 23.40 -4.99 -3.43
N ASP A 246 23.06 -5.28 -4.69
CA ASP A 246 22.30 -4.38 -5.56
C ASP A 246 20.88 -4.15 -4.99
N ASN A 247 20.23 -5.20 -4.48
CA ASN A 247 18.92 -5.11 -3.83
C ASN A 247 18.96 -4.24 -2.57
N LEU A 248 19.92 -4.49 -1.66
CA LEU A 248 20.05 -3.71 -0.43
C LEU A 248 20.40 -2.24 -0.73
N GLN A 249 21.30 -1.99 -1.69
CA GLN A 249 21.69 -0.64 -2.07
C GLN A 249 20.51 0.14 -2.67
N SER A 250 19.65 -0.53 -3.44
CA SER A 250 18.42 0.05 -3.98
C SER A 250 17.46 0.42 -2.85
N ALA A 251 17.22 -0.50 -1.90
CA ALA A 251 16.35 -0.24 -0.75
C ALA A 251 16.85 0.90 0.17
N ILE A 252 18.17 1.00 0.38
CA ILE A 252 18.79 2.13 1.10
C ILE A 252 18.53 3.45 0.37
N SER A 253 18.64 3.46 -0.95
CA SER A 253 18.47 4.66 -1.78
C SER A 253 17.01 5.13 -1.81
N GLU A 254 16.07 4.19 -1.91
CA GLU A 254 14.63 4.46 -1.81
C GLU A 254 14.26 5.04 -0.44
N ASN A 255 14.70 4.41 0.66
CA ASN A 255 14.42 4.89 2.02
C ASN A 255 14.98 6.31 2.30
N ARG A 256 16.12 6.65 1.72
CA ARG A 256 16.71 8.00 1.82
C ARG A 256 15.91 9.04 1.04
N THR A 257 15.23 8.65 -0.02
CA THR A 257 14.42 9.55 -0.85
C THR A 257 13.13 9.89 -0.11
N ASP A 258 12.45 8.89 0.45
CA ASP A 258 11.21 9.09 1.22
C ASP A 258 11.45 10.00 2.43
N LYS A 259 12.51 9.76 3.21
CA LYS A 259 12.88 10.64 4.33
C LYS A 259 13.16 12.09 3.94
N LYS A 260 13.66 12.33 2.71
CA LYS A 260 13.88 13.69 2.20
C LYS A 260 12.59 14.36 1.75
N VAL A 261 11.67 13.58 1.17
CA VAL A 261 10.34 14.07 0.81
C VAL A 261 9.56 14.44 2.06
N ASP A 262 9.57 13.60 3.10
CA ASP A 262 8.94 13.88 4.38
C ASP A 262 9.53 15.15 5.03
N ALA A 263 10.87 15.28 5.05
CA ALA A 263 11.53 16.46 5.58
C ALA A 263 11.23 17.74 4.78
N ALA A 264 11.09 17.64 3.44
CA ALA A 264 10.74 18.77 2.59
C ALA A 264 9.26 19.16 2.69
N ILE A 265 8.36 18.21 2.92
CA ILE A 265 6.94 18.47 3.18
C ILE A 265 6.79 19.17 4.53
N VAL A 266 7.48 18.70 5.58
CA VAL A 266 7.48 19.34 6.91
C VAL A 266 8.10 20.75 6.84
N ALA A 267 9.23 20.92 6.15
CA ALA A 267 9.86 22.22 6.01
C ALA A 267 9.04 23.22 5.16
N ASN A 268 8.24 22.75 4.20
CA ASN A 268 7.32 23.60 3.44
C ASN A 268 6.00 23.87 4.19
N ALA A 269 5.57 22.97 5.09
CA ALA A 269 4.41 23.20 5.95
C ALA A 269 4.65 24.34 6.94
N ASP A 270 5.89 24.49 7.42
CA ASP A 270 6.28 25.61 8.31
C ASP A 270 6.46 26.94 7.56
N ASN A 271 6.57 26.92 6.23
CA ASN A 271 6.88 28.10 5.41
C ASN A 271 5.75 28.50 4.43
N GLN A 272 4.65 27.75 4.40
CA GLN A 272 3.41 28.17 3.76
C GLN A 272 2.50 28.86 4.78
N THR A 273 2.61 30.19 4.87
CA THR A 273 1.45 31.03 5.17
C THR A 273 0.28 30.54 4.30
N VAL A 274 -0.74 29.98 4.95
CA VAL A 274 -2.01 29.55 4.37
C VAL A 274 -2.71 30.80 3.80
N ALA A 275 -2.28 31.22 2.63
CA ALA A 275 -2.88 32.27 1.83
C ALA A 275 -3.38 31.68 0.50
N GLN A 276 -4.02 30.51 0.56
CA GLN A 276 -4.84 29.99 -0.52
C GLN A 276 -6.16 29.47 0.05
N SER A 277 -7.13 30.39 0.06
CA SER A 277 -8.57 30.18 0.09
C SER A 277 -9.06 28.90 0.78
N VAL A 278 -9.13 28.93 2.11
CA VAL A 278 -10.20 28.19 2.79
C VAL A 278 -11.50 28.75 2.20
N ASP A 279 -12.27 27.90 1.52
CA ASP A 279 -13.59 28.24 1.01
C ASP A 279 -14.35 28.99 2.11
N MET A 280 -14.69 30.24 1.86
CA MET A 280 -15.25 31.15 2.86
C MET A 280 -16.56 30.60 3.45
N LYS A 281 -17.23 29.66 2.73
CA LYS A 281 -18.35 28.88 3.24
C LYS A 281 -17.96 27.86 4.31
N ALA A 282 -16.83 27.17 4.18
CA ALA A 282 -16.34 26.21 5.17
C ALA A 282 -15.86 26.92 6.46
N ALA A 283 -15.25 28.10 6.31
CA ALA A 283 -14.90 28.94 7.46
C ALA A 283 -16.15 29.48 8.18
N LEU A 284 -17.22 29.85 7.43
CA LEU A 284 -18.48 30.29 8.02
C LEU A 284 -19.24 29.16 8.73
N SER A 285 -19.27 27.95 8.17
CA SER A 285 -19.97 26.82 8.78
C SER A 285 -19.30 26.34 10.06
N LEU A 286 -17.96 26.38 10.13
CA LEU A 286 -17.22 26.11 11.37
C LEU A 286 -17.46 27.18 12.45
N LYS A 287 -17.55 28.46 12.06
CA LYS A 287 -17.89 29.54 12.98
C LYS A 287 -19.33 29.44 13.49
N GLN A 288 -20.28 29.02 12.64
CA GLN A 288 -21.67 28.76 13.03
C GLN A 288 -21.82 27.53 13.95
N ALA A 289 -20.91 26.56 13.84
CA ALA A 289 -20.82 25.42 14.76
C ALA A 289 -20.13 25.75 16.10
N GLY A 290 -19.77 27.00 16.35
CA GLY A 290 -19.14 27.44 17.60
C GLY A 290 -17.66 27.08 17.71
N VAL A 291 -17.00 26.69 16.61
CA VAL A 291 -15.58 26.38 16.59
C VAL A 291 -14.80 27.68 16.42
N VAL A 292 -14.15 28.12 17.50
CA VAL A 292 -13.21 29.26 17.48
C VAL A 292 -11.80 28.71 17.28
N LEU A 293 -11.15 29.10 16.18
CA LEU A 293 -9.73 28.84 15.96
C LEU A 293 -8.92 29.69 16.94
N ALA A 294 -8.16 29.04 17.82
CA ALA A 294 -7.24 29.73 18.72
C ALA A 294 -6.12 30.40 17.92
N ASP A 295 -5.82 31.64 18.26
CA ASP A 295 -4.66 32.39 17.77
C ASP A 295 -3.37 31.56 17.98
N GLN A 296 -2.61 31.37 16.91
CA GLN A 296 -1.42 30.49 16.85
C GLN A 296 -0.16 31.15 17.44
N SER A 297 -0.30 32.10 18.36
CA SER A 297 0.84 32.82 18.92
C SER A 297 1.52 32.12 20.09
N ASP A 298 0.98 31.02 20.65
CA ASP A 298 1.66 30.28 21.73
C ASP A 298 1.42 28.75 21.73
N THR A 299 2.47 28.02 21.33
CA THR A 299 2.90 26.63 21.67
C THR A 299 1.95 25.61 22.34
N GLY A 300 0.75 25.38 21.83
CA GLY A 300 -0.07 24.24 22.27
C GLY A 300 -1.09 23.73 21.24
N HIS A 301 -1.01 22.46 20.87
CA HIS A 301 -2.03 21.79 20.05
C HIS A 301 -3.25 21.45 20.92
N GLY A 302 -4.20 22.38 21.03
CA GLY A 302 -5.44 22.15 21.76
C GLY A 302 -6.63 22.82 21.09
N VAL A 303 -7.55 22.02 20.54
CA VAL A 303 -8.90 22.48 20.20
C VAL A 303 -9.67 22.66 21.50
N LYS A 304 -10.03 23.89 21.86
CA LYS A 304 -10.90 24.17 23.01
C LYS A 304 -12.32 24.43 22.51
N ILE A 305 -13.27 23.66 23.03
CA ILE A 305 -14.71 23.93 22.86
C ILE A 305 -15.07 25.08 23.80
N ASP A 306 -15.76 26.10 23.27
CA ASP A 306 -16.21 27.26 24.04
C ASP A 306 -17.06 26.83 25.25
N ALA A 307 -16.72 27.34 26.44
CA ALA A 307 -17.38 27.01 27.71
C ALA A 307 -18.87 27.40 27.72
N SER A 308 -19.30 28.32 26.85
CA SER A 308 -20.70 28.72 26.71
C SER A 308 -21.58 27.61 26.09
N ILE A 309 -21.00 26.71 25.27
CA ILE A 309 -21.70 25.56 24.69
C ILE A 309 -21.76 24.40 25.69
N ALA A 310 -20.71 24.19 26.49
CA ALA A 310 -20.72 23.19 27.56
C ALA A 310 -21.83 23.48 28.61
N ALA A 311 -22.13 24.75 28.88
CA ALA A 311 -23.21 25.16 29.76
C ALA A 311 -24.62 24.94 29.16
N LEU A 312 -24.74 24.91 27.83
CA LEU A 312 -26.02 24.66 27.14
C LEU A 312 -26.35 23.16 27.07
N ILE A 313 -25.33 22.30 26.95
CA ILE A 313 -25.48 20.83 26.91
C ILE A 313 -25.71 20.24 28.32
N GLY A 314 -25.23 20.90 29.37
CA GLY A 314 -25.46 20.48 30.76
C GLY A 314 -26.84 20.81 31.36
N ARG A 315 -27.78 21.35 30.57
CA ARG A 315 -29.15 21.71 31.02
C ARG A 315 -30.28 21.10 30.15
N ALA A 316 -29.96 20.12 29.30
CA ALA A 316 -30.96 19.34 28.57
C ALA A 316 -31.24 18.00 29.27
#